data_AF-A0A7W1SG48-F1
#
_entry.id   AF-A0A7W1SG48-F1
#
_cell.length_a   1.000
_cell.length_b   1.000
_cell.length_c   1.000
_cell.angle_alpha   90.00
_cell.angle_beta   90.00
_cell.angle_gamma   90.00
#
_symmetry.space_group_name_H-M   'P 1'
#
loop_
_entity.id
_entity.type
_entity.pdbx_description
1 polymer ?
#
loop_
_entity_poly.entity_id
_entity_poly.type
_entity_poly.pdbx_seq_one_letter_code
_entity_poly.pdbx_strand_id
1 'polypeptide(L)'
;MPKLTVEGYGTVEVEDGKRLVLAIEQDAGVDILHACGGNARCTTCRVEFIEGEPDRMTVAEQHVLTAKGVTSARLSCQIACDHDMTVRAISRLEGSGRPDPGGPPAPQITPPPEWIPKP
;
A
#
# COMPACT_ATOMS: atom_id res chain seq x y z
N MET A 1 5.13 -17.41 4.39
CA MET A 1 5.03 -16.51 3.23
C MET A 1 3.54 -16.28 3.00
N PRO A 2 3.03 -15.10 3.33
CA PRO A 2 1.65 -14.75 2.99
C PRO A 2 1.45 -14.66 1.48
N LYS A 3 0.20 -14.84 1.05
CA LYS A 3 -0.23 -14.68 -0.33
C LYS A 3 -0.82 -13.30 -0.56
N LEU A 4 -0.30 -12.60 -1.55
CA LEU A 4 -0.87 -11.35 -2.04
C LEU A 4 -1.57 -11.59 -3.37
N THR A 5 -2.87 -11.34 -3.42
CA THR A 5 -3.64 -11.28 -4.67
C THR A 5 -3.88 -9.83 -5.05
N VAL A 6 -3.47 -9.43 -6.25
CA VAL A 6 -3.80 -8.11 -6.79
C VAL A 6 -4.81 -8.28 -7.92
N GLU A 7 -5.95 -7.60 -7.83
CA GLU A 7 -7.04 -7.73 -8.80
C GLU A 7 -6.53 -7.46 -10.22
N GLY A 8 -6.69 -8.44 -11.12
CA GLY A 8 -6.23 -8.38 -12.51
C GLY A 8 -4.78 -8.85 -12.75
N TYR A 9 -4.01 -9.15 -11.70
CA TYR A 9 -2.59 -9.54 -11.79
C TYR A 9 -2.29 -10.92 -11.20
N GLY A 10 -3.27 -11.55 -10.55
CA GLY A 10 -3.13 -12.89 -9.96
C GLY A 10 -2.57 -12.87 -8.54
N THR A 11 -2.10 -14.03 -8.08
CA THR A 11 -1.62 -14.24 -6.71
C THR A 11 -0.14 -14.57 -6.70
N VAL A 12 0.59 -13.96 -5.76
CA VAL A 12 2.02 -14.18 -5.54
C VAL A 12 2.30 -14.49 -4.07
N GLU A 13 3.34 -15.28 -3.81
CA GLU A 13 3.87 -15.46 -2.45
C GLU A 13 4.85 -14.33 -2.15
N VAL A 14 4.73 -13.72 -0.97
CA VAL A 14 5.57 -12.59 -0.57
C VAL A 14 6.26 -12.88 0.75
N GLU A 15 7.38 -12.19 0.98
CA GLU A 15 8.12 -12.27 2.24
C GLU A 15 7.25 -11.74 3.39
N ASP A 16 7.29 -12.43 4.52
CA ASP A 16 6.59 -12.02 5.73
C ASP A 16 7.11 -10.66 6.23
N GLY A 17 6.19 -9.73 6.49
CA GLY A 17 6.50 -8.36 6.90
C GLY A 17 6.92 -7.42 5.77
N LYS A 18 7.03 -7.88 4.50
CA LYS A 18 7.34 -7.00 3.36
C LYS A 18 6.27 -5.92 3.24
N ARG A 19 6.66 -4.68 2.92
CA ARG A 19 5.69 -3.59 2.74
C ARG A 19 4.76 -3.90 1.55
N LEU A 20 3.46 -3.72 1.75
CA LEU A 20 2.46 -4.02 0.73
C LEU A 20 2.70 -3.25 -0.58
N VAL A 21 3.14 -1.98 -0.51
CA VAL A 21 3.51 -1.21 -1.73
C VAL A 21 4.64 -1.88 -2.53
N LEU A 22 5.66 -2.42 -1.85
CA LEU A 22 6.79 -3.08 -2.50
C LEU A 22 6.35 -4.46 -3.03
N ALA A 23 5.47 -5.14 -2.32
CA ALA A 23 4.93 -6.41 -2.75
C ALA A 23 4.08 -6.28 -4.02
N ILE A 24 3.23 -5.25 -4.08
CA ILE A 24 2.42 -4.91 -5.25
C ILE A 24 3.32 -4.59 -6.45
N GLU A 25 4.35 -3.76 -6.26
CA GLU A 25 5.23 -3.33 -7.35
C GLU A 25 6.18 -4.43 -7.83
N GLN A 26 6.89 -5.06 -6.91
CA GLN A 26 8.03 -5.93 -7.23
C GLN A 26 7.65 -7.38 -7.46
N ASP A 27 6.69 -7.90 -6.68
CA ASP A 27 6.32 -9.31 -6.72
C ASP A 27 5.11 -9.53 -7.64
N ALA A 28 4.08 -8.68 -7.52
CA ALA A 28 2.89 -8.75 -8.39
C ALA A 28 3.04 -8.00 -9.73
N GLY A 29 4.09 -7.19 -9.90
CA GLY A 29 4.37 -6.48 -11.15
C GLY A 29 3.36 -5.37 -11.49
N VAL A 30 2.70 -4.80 -10.47
CA VAL A 30 1.71 -3.73 -10.65
C VAL A 30 2.36 -2.38 -10.43
N ASP A 31 2.22 -1.48 -11.38
CA ASP A 31 2.80 -0.13 -11.41
C ASP A 31 2.09 0.86 -10.45
N ILE A 32 1.91 0.47 -9.18
CA ILE A 32 1.30 1.31 -8.16
C ILE A 32 2.13 2.57 -7.88
N LEU A 33 1.47 3.72 -7.81
CA LEU A 33 2.13 4.99 -7.55
C LEU A 33 2.55 5.10 -6.08
N HIS A 34 3.71 5.69 -5.85
CA HIS A 34 4.26 5.97 -4.53
C HIS A 34 5.03 7.29 -4.55
N ALA A 35 4.37 8.35 -5.03
CA ALA A 35 4.96 9.65 -5.38
C ALA A 35 5.78 10.34 -4.26
N CYS A 36 5.51 10.02 -2.99
CA CYS A 36 6.27 10.55 -1.86
C CYS A 36 7.41 9.63 -1.37
N GLY A 37 7.72 8.56 -2.10
CA GLY A 37 8.66 7.52 -1.68
C GLY A 37 8.17 6.67 -0.50
N GLY A 38 6.85 6.50 -0.37
CA GLY A 38 6.27 5.73 0.72
C GLY A 38 6.46 6.33 2.12
N ASN A 39 6.55 7.66 2.25
CA ASN A 39 6.84 8.34 3.52
C ASN A 39 5.59 8.89 4.24
N ALA A 40 4.39 8.38 3.94
CA ALA A 40 3.11 8.90 4.45
C ALA A 40 2.96 10.43 4.26
N ARG A 41 3.22 10.93 3.04
CA ARG A 41 3.04 12.37 2.70
C ARG A 41 2.09 12.60 1.52
N CYS A 42 1.62 11.54 0.88
CA CYS A 42 0.69 11.57 -0.25
C CYS A 42 -0.31 10.43 -0.14
N THR A 43 -1.24 10.34 -1.08
CA THR A 43 -2.28 9.30 -1.14
C THR A 43 -2.22 8.47 -2.43
N THR A 44 -1.11 8.52 -3.18
CA THR A 44 -1.04 7.85 -4.49
C THR A 44 -0.87 6.33 -4.38
N CYS A 45 -0.36 5.81 -3.26
CA CYS A 45 -0.24 4.37 -3.00
C CYS A 45 -1.56 3.73 -2.52
N ARG A 46 -2.68 4.34 -2.86
CA ARG A 46 -3.98 3.92 -2.36
C ARG A 46 -4.40 2.58 -2.95
N VAL A 47 -4.88 1.71 -2.08
CA VAL A 47 -5.48 0.42 -2.39
C VAL A 47 -6.85 0.30 -1.75
N GLU A 48 -7.70 -0.51 -2.34
CA GLU A 48 -8.94 -0.98 -1.74
C GLU A 48 -8.73 -2.45 -1.37
N PHE A 49 -9.15 -2.84 -0.16
CA PHE A 49 -9.14 -4.24 0.25
C PHE A 49 -10.40 -4.94 -0.25
N ILE A 50 -10.20 -6.08 -0.88
CA ILE A 50 -11.26 -7.01 -1.26
C ILE A 50 -11.40 -8.06 -0.15
N GLU A 51 -10.28 -8.60 0.34
CA GLU A 51 -10.23 -9.56 1.46
C GLU A 51 -8.92 -9.38 2.26
N GLY A 52 -8.92 -9.83 3.52
CA GLY A 52 -7.73 -9.77 4.37
C GLY A 52 -7.33 -8.34 4.74
N GLU A 53 -8.27 -7.44 5.00
CA GLU A 53 -7.89 -6.11 5.49
C GLU A 53 -7.32 -6.21 6.92
N PRO A 54 -6.15 -5.63 7.20
CA PRO A 54 -5.63 -5.58 8.56
C PRO A 54 -6.57 -4.80 9.50
N ASP A 55 -6.81 -5.36 10.69
CA ASP A 55 -7.59 -4.73 11.77
C ASP A 55 -6.88 -3.53 12.44
N ARG A 56 -5.66 -3.22 11.98
CA ARG A 56 -4.83 -2.11 12.45
C ARG A 56 -4.42 -1.19 11.30
N MET A 57 -4.17 0.06 11.66
CA MET A 57 -3.73 1.15 10.78
C MET A 57 -2.58 1.90 11.49
N THR A 58 -1.67 2.52 10.73
CA THR A 58 -0.67 3.39 11.37
C THR A 58 -1.28 4.77 11.66
N VAL A 59 -0.84 5.43 12.74
CA VAL A 59 -1.24 6.82 13.03
C VAL A 59 -0.92 7.73 11.83
N ALA A 60 0.21 7.52 11.17
CA ALA A 60 0.61 8.28 9.98
C ALA A 60 -0.35 8.06 8.80
N GLU A 61 -0.80 6.82 8.57
CA GLU A 61 -1.82 6.51 7.57
C GLU A 61 -3.13 7.25 7.85
N GLN A 62 -3.66 7.12 9.07
CA GLN A 62 -4.91 7.77 9.47
C GLN A 62 -4.84 9.28 9.30
N HIS A 63 -3.74 9.89 9.75
CA HIS A 63 -3.55 11.34 9.66
C HIS A 63 -3.56 11.82 8.20
N VAL A 64 -2.85 11.13 7.29
CA VAL A 64 -2.79 11.51 5.88
C VAL A 64 -4.14 11.34 5.19
N LEU A 65 -4.83 10.22 5.43
CA LEU A 65 -6.15 9.97 4.85
C LEU A 65 -7.16 11.05 5.30
N THR A 66 -7.16 11.35 6.60
CA THR A 66 -8.01 12.40 7.20
C THR A 66 -7.71 13.77 6.61
N ALA A 67 -6.43 14.17 6.61
CA ALA A 67 -5.99 15.48 6.11
C ALA A 67 -6.26 15.68 4.62
N LYS A 68 -6.38 14.59 3.84
CA LYS A 68 -6.66 14.63 2.39
C LYS A 68 -8.13 14.32 2.06
N GLY A 69 -8.97 14.05 3.05
CA GLY A 69 -10.37 13.69 2.85
C GLY A 69 -10.57 12.41 2.03
N VAL A 70 -9.60 11.48 2.08
CA VAL A 70 -9.68 10.21 1.36
C VAL A 70 -10.44 9.21 2.22
N THR A 71 -11.50 8.64 1.68
CA THR A 71 -12.34 7.63 2.31
C THR A 71 -12.25 6.31 1.53
N SER A 72 -12.57 5.20 2.21
CA SER A 72 -12.66 3.86 1.60
C SER A 72 -11.39 3.38 0.89
N ALA A 73 -10.21 3.84 1.32
CA ALA A 73 -8.92 3.39 0.81
C ALA A 73 -7.90 3.29 1.93
N ARG A 74 -6.91 2.44 1.71
CA ARG A 74 -5.75 2.26 2.58
C ARG A 74 -4.48 2.68 1.86
N LEU A 75 -3.46 3.09 2.60
CA LEU A 75 -2.16 3.45 2.03
C LEU A 75 -1.26 2.22 2.05
N SER A 76 -1.05 1.58 0.90
CA SER A 76 -0.25 0.33 0.83
C SER A 76 1.19 0.51 1.32
N CYS A 77 1.73 1.74 1.28
CA CYS A 77 3.05 1.99 1.85
C CYS A 77 3.10 1.88 3.39
N GLN A 78 1.96 1.94 4.09
CA GLN A 78 1.88 1.87 5.55
C GLN A 78 1.40 0.50 6.06
N ILE A 79 1.40 -0.52 5.20
CA ILE A 79 0.91 -1.86 5.52
C ILE A 79 2.03 -2.88 5.31
N ALA A 80 2.11 -3.86 6.21
CA ALA A 80 3.01 -5.00 6.11
C ALA A 80 2.24 -6.25 5.66
N CYS A 81 2.88 -7.11 4.87
CA CYS A 81 2.36 -8.40 4.46
C CYS A 81 2.65 -9.45 5.54
N ASP A 82 1.78 -9.57 6.54
CA ASP A 82 1.88 -10.55 7.63
C ASP A 82 0.75 -11.62 7.61
N HIS A 83 -0.15 -11.53 6.63
CA HIS A 83 -1.21 -12.52 6.35
C HIS A 83 -1.66 -12.40 4.88
N ASP A 84 -2.51 -13.32 4.46
CA ASP A 84 -3.04 -13.34 3.09
C ASP A 84 -3.96 -12.14 2.84
N MET A 85 -3.77 -11.46 1.71
CA MET A 85 -4.50 -10.24 1.36
C MET A 85 -4.92 -10.24 -0.10
N THR A 86 -6.11 -9.72 -0.37
CA THR A 86 -6.59 -9.46 -1.74
C THR A 86 -6.90 -7.98 -1.87
N VAL A 87 -6.23 -7.28 -2.80
CA VAL A 87 -6.34 -5.83 -2.97
C VAL A 87 -6.56 -5.41 -4.41
N ARG A 88 -7.15 -4.24 -4.60
CA ARG A 88 -7.21 -3.51 -5.87
C ARG A 88 -6.27 -2.30 -5.80
N ALA A 89 -5.34 -2.19 -6.74
CA ALA A 89 -4.49 -1.02 -6.88
C ALA A 89 -5.26 0.13 -7.55
N ILE A 90 -5.61 1.17 -6.79
CA ILE A 90 -6.49 2.25 -7.27
C ILE A 90 -5.73 3.31 -8.08
N SER A 91 -4.46 3.51 -7.78
CA SER A 91 -3.64 4.56 -8.42
C SER A 91 -2.38 3.94 -9.02
N ARG A 92 -2.44 3.73 -10.33
CA ARG A 92 -1.38 3.16 -11.16
C ARG A 92 -0.64 4.24 -11.96
N LEU A 93 0.58 3.96 -12.39
CA LEU A 93 1.37 4.84 -13.26
C LEU A 93 0.71 4.98 -14.63
N GLU A 94 0.28 3.86 -15.20
CA GLU A 94 -0.56 3.83 -16.39
C GLU A 94 -1.80 4.70 -16.18
N GLY A 95 -2.04 5.62 -17.12
CA GLY A 95 -3.17 6.55 -17.07
C GLY A 95 -3.01 7.73 -16.10
N SER A 96 -1.94 7.83 -15.33
CA SER A 96 -1.75 8.93 -14.36
C SER A 96 -1.18 10.22 -14.95
N GLY A 97 -0.54 10.15 -16.12
CA GLY A 97 0.20 11.27 -16.71
C GLY A 97 1.50 11.64 -15.98
N ARG A 98 1.95 10.83 -15.01
CA ARG A 98 3.23 11.02 -14.33
C ARG A 98 4.39 10.40 -15.14
N PRO A 99 5.60 10.98 -15.08
CA PRO A 99 6.76 10.41 -15.74
C PRO A 99 7.29 9.14 -15.05
N ASP A 100 7.03 8.99 -13.75
CA ASP A 100 7.52 7.90 -12.91
C ASP A 100 6.56 7.66 -11.72
N PRO A 101 6.65 6.49 -11.04
CA PRO A 101 5.75 6.17 -9.92
C PRO A 101 6.14 6.88 -8.62
N GLY A 102 7.35 7.45 -8.52
CA GLY A 102 7.95 8.03 -7.33
C GLY A 102 9.34 7.45 -7.03
N GLY A 103 10.05 8.05 -6.06
CA GLY A 103 11.30 7.46 -5.55
C GLY A 103 11.03 6.15 -4.80
N PRO A 104 11.97 5.19 -4.79
CA PRO A 104 11.73 3.85 -4.24
C PRO A 104 11.39 3.90 -2.73
N PRO A 105 10.32 3.23 -2.26
CA PRO A 105 10.02 3.15 -0.84
C PRO A 105 11.11 2.39 -0.08
N ALA A 106 11.45 2.86 1.13
CA ALA A 106 12.36 2.12 2.01
C ALA A 106 11.81 0.72 2.36
N PRO A 107 12.64 -0.28 2.68
CA PRO A 107 12.16 -1.61 3.03
C PRO A 107 11.26 -1.63 4.28
N GLN A 108 11.51 -0.74 5.24
CA GLN A 108 10.71 -0.60 6.46
C GLN A 108 9.65 0.51 6.34
N ILE A 109 8.52 0.33 7.02
CA ILE A 109 7.46 1.35 7.08
C ILE A 109 8.06 2.65 7.63
N THR A 110 7.86 3.73 6.88
CA THR A 110 8.36 5.07 7.19
C THR A 110 7.19 6.07 7.19
N PRO A 111 7.02 6.89 8.24
CA PRO A 111 7.77 6.87 9.51
C PRO A 111 7.61 5.54 10.27
N PRO A 112 8.45 5.25 11.29
CA PRO A 112 8.29 4.07 12.12
C PRO A 112 6.84 3.93 12.60
N PRO A 113 6.22 2.75 12.47
CA PRO A 113 4.78 2.61 12.65
C PRO A 113 4.39 2.69 14.13
N GLU A 114 3.46 3.60 14.43
CA GLU A 114 2.63 3.55 15.63
C GLU A 114 1.27 2.99 15.22
N TRP A 115 0.89 1.83 15.78
CA TRP A 115 -0.30 1.09 15.38
C TRP A 115 -1.52 1.48 16.24
N ILE A 116 -2.64 1.69 15.57
CA ILE A 116 -3.95 1.92 16.18
C ILE A 116 -4.98 0.96 15.57
N PRO A 117 -6.09 0.65 16.28
CA PRO A 117 -7.21 -0.06 15.69
C PRO A 117 -7.72 0.67 14.44
N LYS A 118 -8.13 -0.09 13.42
CA LYS A 118 -8.82 0.49 12.26
C LYS A 118 -10.11 1.19 12.74
N PRO A 119 -10.43 2.40 12.22
CA PRO A 119 -11.65 3.13 12.57
C PRO A 119 -12.95 2.38 12.26
#